data_AF-A0A938BSQ3-F1
#
_entry.id   AF-A0A938BSQ3-F1
#
_cell.length_a   1.000
_cell.length_b   1.000
_cell.length_c   1.000
_cell.angle_alpha   90.00
_cell.angle_beta   90.00
_cell.angle_gamma   90.00
#
_symmetry.space_group_name_H-M   'P 1'
#
loop_
_entity.id
_entity.type
_entity.pdbx_description
1 polymer ?
#
loop_
_entity_poly.entity_id
_entity_poly.type
_entity_poly.pdbx_seq_one_letter_code
_entity_poly.pdbx_strand_id
1 'polypeptide(L)'
;MYYGLRDAVAEFSTNLFALLNHLTLVALFVWAWLLTIAWYPIAEAAAAIARGSTVPPVSIATIAIAGGIWLLASLRFGLPWHLFLLNPAILTVSVFVGVRAMLLALTGLGYWKGRRLAARKPRLI
;
A
#
# COMPACT_ATOMS: atom_id res chain seq x y z
N MET A 1 9.74 8.72 17.54
CA MET A 1 10.61 7.95 16.63
C MET A 1 10.33 6.48 16.84
N TYR A 2 10.18 5.71 15.77
CA TYR A 2 9.98 4.26 15.84
C TYR A 2 11.30 3.60 16.23
N TYR A 3 11.29 2.69 17.20
CA TYR A 3 12.50 1.94 17.58
C TYR A 3 12.72 0.70 16.69
N GLY A 4 11.79 0.42 15.78
CA GLY A 4 11.94 -0.63 14.77
C GLY A 4 10.70 -0.81 13.90
N LEU A 5 10.76 -1.78 12.98
CA LEU A 5 9.68 -2.11 12.04
C LEU A 5 8.39 -2.49 12.77
N ARG A 6 8.50 -3.25 13.87
CA ARG A 6 7.34 -3.69 14.66
C ARG A 6 6.56 -2.50 15.22
N ASP A 7 7.27 -1.52 15.75
CA ASP A 7 6.66 -0.31 16.33
C ASP A 7 6.01 0.54 15.24
N ALA A 8 6.69 0.71 14.10
CA ALA A 8 6.14 1.40 12.94
C ALA A 8 4.84 0.73 12.46
N VAL A 9 4.86 -0.59 12.25
CA VAL A 9 3.67 -1.34 11.82
C VAL A 9 2.54 -1.24 12.85
N ALA A 10 2.85 -1.34 14.15
CA ALA A 10 1.86 -1.19 15.20
C ALA A 10 1.18 0.19 15.16
N GLU A 11 1.97 1.27 15.01
CA GLU A 11 1.48 2.64 15.00
C GLU A 11 0.72 3.00 13.73
N PHE A 12 1.20 2.59 12.55
CA PHE A 12 0.49 2.78 11.30
C PHE A 12 -0.82 1.99 11.25
N SER A 13 -0.84 0.77 11.80
CA SER A 13 -2.04 -0.07 11.82
C SER A 13 -3.19 0.51 12.65
N THR A 14 -2.98 1.47 13.54
CA THR A 14 -4.11 2.12 14.25
C THR A 14 -4.69 3.31 13.50
N ASN A 15 -3.91 3.92 12.59
CA ASN A 15 -4.29 5.16 11.92
C ASN A 15 -4.83 4.93 10.51
N LEU A 16 -4.33 3.94 9.77
CA LEU A 16 -4.66 3.77 8.35
C LEU A 16 -6.13 3.43 8.07
N PHE A 17 -6.79 2.65 8.92
CA PHE A 17 -8.23 2.38 8.74
C PHE A 17 -9.11 3.55 9.22
N ALA A 18 -8.62 4.30 10.22
CA ALA A 18 -9.29 5.52 10.67
C ALA A 18 -9.26 6.62 9.59
N LEU A 19 -8.18 6.71 8.80
CA LEU A 19 -8.08 7.58 7.63
C LEU A 19 -9.24 7.38 6.64
N LEU A 20 -9.74 6.15 6.53
CA LEU A 20 -10.84 5.78 5.66
C LEU A 20 -12.19 5.76 6.39
N ASN A 21 -12.32 6.49 7.51
CA ASN A 21 -13.53 6.58 8.32
C ASN A 21 -14.12 5.23 8.74
N HIS A 22 -13.28 4.18 8.83
CA HIS A 22 -13.71 2.80 9.09
C HIS A 22 -14.71 2.24 8.06
N LEU A 23 -14.67 2.74 6.83
CA LEU A 23 -15.46 2.24 5.71
C LEU A 23 -14.79 0.98 5.13
N THR A 24 -15.36 -0.18 5.46
CA THR A 24 -14.74 -1.48 5.17
C THR A 24 -14.61 -1.72 3.67
N LEU A 25 -15.67 -1.49 2.89
CA LEU A 25 -15.63 -1.70 1.44
C LEU A 25 -14.71 -0.72 0.73
N VAL A 26 -14.71 0.54 1.16
CA VAL A 26 -13.80 1.57 0.61
C VAL A 26 -12.35 1.18 0.90
N ALA A 27 -12.05 0.74 2.13
CA ALA A 27 -10.72 0.27 2.49
C ALA A 27 -10.28 -0.94 1.67
N LEU A 28 -11.14 -1.96 1.56
CA LEU A 28 -10.85 -3.14 0.75
C LEU A 28 -10.59 -2.77 -0.71
N PHE A 29 -11.43 -1.90 -1.27
CA PHE A 29 -11.26 -1.39 -2.64
C PHE A 29 -9.92 -0.66 -2.78
N VAL A 30 -9.61 0.30 -1.90
CA VAL A 30 -8.36 1.07 -1.97
C VAL A 30 -7.14 0.16 -1.91
N TRP A 31 -7.10 -0.78 -0.96
CA TRP A 31 -5.95 -1.67 -0.80
C TRP A 31 -5.79 -2.65 -1.97
N ALA A 32 -6.90 -3.22 -2.46
CA ALA A 32 -6.89 -4.09 -3.64
C ALA A 32 -6.47 -3.30 -4.89
N TRP A 33 -7.00 -2.10 -5.07
CA TRP A 33 -6.70 -1.21 -6.19
C TRP A 33 -5.21 -0.83 -6.22
N LEU A 34 -4.65 -0.41 -5.07
CA LEU A 34 -3.23 -0.07 -4.96
C LEU A 34 -2.33 -1.24 -5.33
N LEU A 35 -2.69 -2.47 -4.94
CA LEU A 35 -1.93 -3.66 -5.31
C LEU A 35 -2.03 -3.95 -6.82
N THR A 36 -3.24 -3.82 -7.39
CA THR A 36 -3.48 -4.02 -8.82
C THR A 36 -2.69 -3.03 -9.67
N ILE A 37 -2.79 -1.72 -9.40
CA ILE A 37 -2.09 -0.71 -10.22
C ILE A 37 -0.56 -0.83 -10.11
N ALA A 38 -0.04 -1.33 -8.99
CA ALA A 38 1.39 -1.54 -8.79
C ALA A 38 1.90 -2.76 -9.56
N TRP A 39 1.18 -3.88 -9.48
CA TRP A 39 1.68 -5.18 -9.96
C TRP A 39 1.14 -5.60 -11.31
N TYR A 40 -0.09 -5.24 -11.68
CA TYR A 40 -0.69 -5.65 -12.95
C TYR A 40 0.15 -5.28 -14.18
N PRO A 41 0.60 -4.02 -14.37
CA PRO A 41 1.39 -3.69 -15.56
C PRO A 41 2.75 -4.39 -15.57
N ILE A 42 3.35 -4.65 -14.40
CA ILE A 42 4.61 -5.38 -14.27
C ILE A 42 4.40 -6.86 -14.64
N ALA A 43 3.35 -7.49 -14.12
CA ALA A 43 3.01 -8.88 -14.38
C ALA A 43 2.67 -9.10 -15.85
N GLU A 44 1.91 -8.19 -16.47
CA GLU A 44 1.56 -8.25 -17.88
C GLU A 44 2.81 -8.13 -18.77
N ALA A 45 3.70 -7.18 -18.47
CA ALA A 45 4.96 -7.01 -19.19
C ALA A 45 5.88 -8.23 -19.02
N ALA A 46 6.03 -8.74 -17.80
CA ALA A 46 6.82 -9.93 -17.51
C ALA A 46 6.27 -11.17 -18.25
N ALA A 47 4.94 -11.34 -18.27
CA ALA A 47 4.30 -12.43 -18.97
C ALA A 47 4.45 -12.33 -20.50
N ALA A 48 4.40 -11.12 -21.07
CA ALA A 48 4.65 -10.91 -22.49
C ALA A 48 6.09 -11.25 -22.88
N ILE A 49 7.07 -10.84 -22.07
CA ILE A 49 8.49 -11.17 -22.26
C ILE A 49 8.70 -12.69 -22.17
N ALA A 50 8.11 -13.35 -21.17
CA ALA A 50 8.23 -14.80 -20.98
C ALA A 50 7.64 -15.61 -22.15
N ARG A 51 6.61 -15.09 -22.82
CA ARG A 51 6.03 -15.69 -24.03
C ARG A 51 6.76 -15.33 -25.33
N GLY A 52 7.78 -14.46 -25.28
CA GLY A 52 8.43 -13.92 -26.48
C GLY A 52 7.52 -13.03 -27.34
N SER A 53 6.44 -12.49 -26.76
CA SER A 53 5.48 -11.61 -27.44
C SER A 53 5.80 -10.13 -27.19
N THR A 54 5.31 -9.26 -28.05
CA THR A 54 5.41 -7.80 -27.86
C THR A 54 4.77 -7.37 -26.54
N VAL A 55 5.51 -6.62 -25.72
CA VAL A 55 5.00 -6.05 -24.47
C VAL A 55 3.92 -5.00 -24.80
N PRO A 56 2.74 -5.04 -24.16
CA PRO A 56 1.70 -4.06 -24.43
C PRO A 56 2.18 -2.63 -24.10
N PRO A 57 2.00 -1.65 -25.01
CA PRO A 57 2.45 -0.28 -24.79
C PRO A 57 1.86 0.36 -23.53
N VAL A 58 0.63 -0.01 -23.16
CA VAL A 58 -0.03 0.45 -21.93
C VAL A 58 0.74 0.02 -20.68
N SER A 59 1.26 -1.20 -20.62
CA SER A 59 2.02 -1.68 -19.47
C SER A 59 3.32 -0.89 -19.32
N ILE A 60 4.02 -0.64 -20.44
CA ILE A 60 5.25 0.17 -20.47
C ILE A 60 4.96 1.60 -20.01
N ALA A 61 3.93 2.25 -20.57
CA ALA A 61 3.55 3.60 -20.21
C ALA A 61 3.18 3.72 -18.73
N THR A 62 2.44 2.74 -18.20
CA THR A 62 2.04 2.72 -16.78
C THR A 62 3.25 2.57 -15.86
N ILE A 63 4.17 1.65 -16.17
CA ILE A 63 5.42 1.47 -15.40
C ILE A 63 6.26 2.75 -15.43
N ALA A 64 6.40 3.37 -16.60
CA ALA A 64 7.18 4.59 -16.78
C ALA A 64 6.58 5.78 -15.98
N ILE A 65 5.26 5.97 -16.05
CA ILE A 65 4.56 7.02 -15.31
C ILE A 65 4.67 6.78 -13.80
N ALA A 66 4.41 5.55 -13.34
CA ALA A 66 4.52 5.21 -11.92
C ALA A 66 5.96 5.43 -11.41
N GLY A 67 6.96 4.92 -12.13
CA GLY A 67 8.38 5.12 -11.80
C GLY A 67 8.76 6.60 -11.80
N GLY A 68 8.27 7.38 -12.77
CA GLY A 68 8.48 8.82 -12.86
C GLY A 68 7.88 9.58 -11.66
N ILE A 69 6.65 9.27 -11.26
CA ILE A 69 6.02 9.86 -10.08
C ILE A 69 6.83 9.57 -8.82
N TRP A 70 7.26 8.32 -8.62
CA TRP A 70 8.05 7.93 -7.46
C TRP A 70 9.46 8.54 -7.46
N LEU A 71 10.08 8.69 -8.63
CA LEU A 71 11.35 9.38 -8.77
C LEU A 71 11.20 10.86 -8.41
N LEU A 72 10.20 11.54 -8.97
CA LEU A 72 9.90 12.94 -8.68
C LEU A 72 9.61 13.15 -7.19
N ALA A 73 8.82 12.26 -6.58
CA ALA A 73 8.57 12.29 -5.13
C ALA A 73 9.88 12.11 -4.34
N SER A 74 10.71 11.13 -4.73
CA SER A 74 11.98 10.87 -4.04
C SER A 74 12.90 12.09 -4.09
N LEU A 75 13.06 12.71 -5.26
CA LEU A 75 13.87 13.91 -5.43
C LEU A 75 13.29 15.11 -4.66
N ARG A 76 11.96 15.32 -4.73
CA ARG A 76 11.28 16.43 -4.06
C ARG A 76 11.42 16.38 -2.54
N PHE A 77 11.37 15.19 -1.96
CA PHE A 77 11.44 14.99 -0.50
C PHE A 77 12.85 14.64 0.00
N GLY A 78 13.88 14.73 -0.85
CA GLY A 78 15.27 14.43 -0.46
C GLY A 78 15.50 12.96 -0.09
N LEU A 79 14.68 12.05 -0.59
CA LEU A 79 14.82 10.62 -0.38
C LEU A 79 15.83 10.01 -1.38
N PRO A 80 16.43 8.85 -1.08
CA PRO A 80 17.31 8.17 -2.03
C PRO A 80 16.58 7.89 -3.35
N TRP A 81 17.18 8.33 -4.48
CA TRP A 81 16.54 8.26 -5.79
C TRP A 81 16.09 6.84 -6.16
N HIS A 82 16.88 5.82 -5.81
CA HIS A 82 16.60 4.41 -6.14
C HIS A 82 15.35 3.84 -5.47
N LEU A 83 14.70 4.57 -4.55
CA LEU A 83 13.40 4.18 -4.00
C LEU A 83 12.32 4.06 -5.07
N PHE A 84 12.45 4.74 -6.22
CA PHE A 84 11.50 4.58 -7.32
C PHE A 84 11.44 3.14 -7.84
N LEU A 85 12.54 2.39 -7.77
CA LEU A 85 12.60 0.97 -8.17
C LEU A 85 11.87 0.07 -7.17
N LEU A 86 11.82 0.50 -5.90
CA LEU A 86 11.18 -0.23 -4.82
C LEU A 86 9.68 0.09 -4.68
N ASN A 87 9.13 0.92 -5.57
CA ASN A 87 7.74 1.35 -5.46
C ASN A 87 6.70 0.20 -5.32
N PRO A 88 6.81 -0.93 -6.05
CA PRO A 88 5.82 -2.01 -5.91
C PRO A 88 5.97 -2.71 -4.55
N ALA A 89 7.19 -2.83 -4.04
CA ALA A 89 7.46 -3.39 -2.72
C ALA A 89 6.94 -2.47 -1.60
N ILE A 90 7.17 -1.15 -1.70
CA ILE A 90 6.66 -0.16 -0.75
C ILE A 90 5.13 -0.20 -0.70
N LEU A 91 4.46 -0.27 -1.85
CA LEU A 91 3.01 -0.39 -1.94
C LEU A 91 2.52 -1.72 -1.34
N THR A 92 3.24 -2.83 -1.57
CA THR A 92 2.90 -4.13 -0.99
C THR A 92 2.95 -4.10 0.54
N VAL A 93 4.01 -3.50 1.11
CA VAL A 93 4.10 -3.31 2.57
C VAL A 93 2.98 -2.41 3.07
N SER A 94 2.67 -1.32 2.35
CA SER A 94 1.59 -0.40 2.71
C SER A 94 0.23 -1.09 2.73
N VAL A 95 -0.06 -1.90 1.71
CA VAL A 95 -1.27 -2.74 1.63
C VAL A 95 -1.33 -3.72 2.81
N PHE A 96 -0.22 -4.41 3.13
CA PHE A 96 -0.17 -5.32 4.28
C PHE A 96 -0.50 -4.61 5.59
N VAL A 97 0.11 -3.45 5.85
CA VAL A 97 -0.14 -2.67 7.07
C VAL A 97 -1.58 -2.15 7.09
N GLY A 98 -2.12 -1.74 5.94
CA GLY A 98 -3.51 -1.29 5.77
C GLY A 98 -4.55 -2.40 6.01
N VAL A 99 -4.33 -3.59 5.47
CA VAL A 99 -5.18 -4.77 5.73
C VAL A 99 -5.11 -5.17 7.20
N ARG A 100 -3.90 -5.19 7.79
CA ARG A 100 -3.73 -5.44 9.23
C ARG A 100 -4.49 -4.41 10.08
N ALA A 101 -4.47 -3.14 9.69
CA ALA A 101 -5.24 -2.08 10.35
C ALA A 101 -6.74 -2.37 10.35
N MET A 102 -7.26 -2.79 9.19
CA MET A 102 -8.66 -3.16 9.02
C MET A 102 -9.04 -4.36 9.89
N LEU A 103 -8.22 -5.42 9.89
CA LEU A 103 -8.44 -6.62 10.70
C LEU A 103 -8.43 -6.32 12.21
N LEU A 104 -7.49 -5.50 12.69
CA LEU A 104 -7.43 -5.13 14.12
C LEU A 104 -8.66 -4.31 14.55
N ALA A 105 -9.18 -3.45 13.66
CA ALA A 105 -10.39 -2.69 13.93
C ALA A 105 -11.65 -3.57 13.91
N LEU A 106 -11.76 -4.48 12.94
CA LEU A 106 -12.88 -5.43 12.82
C LEU A 106 -12.94 -6.40 14.01
N THR A 107 -11.79 -6.87 14.49
CA THR A 107 -11.69 -7.80 15.64
C THR A 107 -11.76 -7.09 16.99
N GLY A 108 -11.70 -5.75 17.03
CA GLY A 108 -11.64 -4.99 18.28
C GLY A 108 -10.38 -5.28 19.12
N LEU A 109 -9.31 -5.76 18.48
CA LEU A 109 -8.01 -6.06 19.08
C LEU A 109 -6.99 -4.93 18.90
N GLY A 110 -7.44 -3.75 18.47
CA GLY A 110 -6.59 -2.57 18.36
C GLY A 110 -6.08 -2.12 19.73
N TYR A 111 -4.76 -2.08 19.91
CA TYR A 111 -4.10 -1.52 21.09
C TYR A 111 -3.26 -0.30 20.68
N TRP A 112 -3.29 0.74 21.51
CA TRP A 112 -2.47 1.93 21.37
C TRP A 112 -1.78 2.26 22.69
N LYS A 113 -0.45 2.20 22.71
CA LYS A 113 0.38 2.47 23.90
C LYS A 113 -0.13 1.75 25.16
N GLY A 114 -0.42 0.45 25.04
CA GLY A 114 -0.93 -0.39 26.13
C GLY A 114 -2.42 -0.24 26.46
N ARG A 115 -3.15 0.65 25.79
CA ARG A 115 -4.60 0.82 25.98
C ARG A 115 -5.37 0.19 24.83
N ARG A 116 -6.45 -0.53 25.15
CA ARG A 116 -7.38 -1.03 24.13
C ARG A 116 -8.10 0.18 23.53
N LEU A 117 -8.04 0.32 22.20
CA LEU A 117 -8.77 1.38 21.52
C LEU A 117 -10.27 1.10 21.61
N ALA A 118 -11.06 2.15 21.85
CA ALA A 118 -12.51 2.04 21.81
C ALA A 118 -12.92 1.51 20.43
N ALA A 119 -13.59 0.36 20.41
CA ALA A 119 -14.04 -0.25 19.16
C ALA A 119 -15.09 0.66 18.51
N ARG A 120 -14.67 1.46 17.52
CA ARG A 120 -15.61 2.09 16.60
C ARG A 120 -16.22 0.99 15.75
N LYS A 121 -17.55 0.96 15.65
CA LYS A 121 -18.25 0.01 14.78
C LYS A 121 -17.80 0.26 13.33
N PRO A 122 -17.17 -0.71 12.66
CA PRO A 122 -16.86 -0.59 11.25
C PRO A 122 -18.16 -0.38 10.48
N ARG A 123 -18.12 0.53 9.51
CA ARG A 123 -19.23 0.75 8.61
C ARG A 123 -18.99 -0.03 7.33
N LEU A 124 -20.05 -0.54 6.73
CA LEU A 124 -19.95 -1.20 5.44
C LEU A 124 -19.70 -0.17 4.33
N ILE A 125 -20.45 0.93 4.35
CA ILE A 125 -20.42 2.09 3.43
C ILE A 125 -20.61 3.41 4.20
#